data_AF-A0A9D2L6X6-F1
#
_entry.id   AF-A0A9D2L6X6-F1
#
_cell.length_a   1.000
_cell.length_b   1.000
_cell.length_c   1.000
_cell.angle_alpha   90.00
_cell.angle_beta   90.00
_cell.angle_gamma   90.00
#
_symmetry.space_group_name_H-M   'P 1'
#
loop_
_entity.id
_entity.type
_entity.pdbx_description
1 polymer ?
#
loop_
_entity_poly.entity_id
_entity_poly.type
_entity_poly.pdbx_seq_one_letter_code
_entity_poly.pdbx_strand_id
1 'polypeptide(L)' 'MAVFRVERNTGYTVMSNHHLRNRELTLKAKGLLSQMLSLPEDWDYTLAGLSHINREKI' A
#
# COMPACT_ATOMS: atom_id res chain seq x y z
N MET A 1 -22.54 13.45 -11.25
CA MET A 1 -22.18 12.62 -10.08
C MET A 1 -21.02 13.31 -9.39
N ALA A 2 -21.27 14.00 -8.28
CA ALA A 2 -20.24 14.77 -7.59
C ALA A 2 -19.36 13.80 -6.80
N VAL A 3 -18.13 13.59 -7.28
CA VAL A 3 -17.12 12.84 -6.55
C VAL A 3 -16.69 13.72 -5.39
N PHE A 4 -17.18 13.41 -4.19
CA PHE A 4 -16.69 14.01 -2.96
C PHE A 4 -15.21 13.65 -2.83
N ARG A 5 -14.33 14.61 -3.13
CA ARG A 5 -12.89 14.49 -2.90
C ARG A 5 -12.68 14.61 -1.40
N VAL A 6 -12.55 13.49 -0.71
CA VAL A 6 -12.01 13.48 0.65
C VAL A 6 -10.60 14.07 0.54
N GLU A 7 -10.37 15.24 1.13
CA GLU A 7 -9.03 15.77 1.32
C GLU A 7 -8.22 14.74 2.11
N ARG A 8 -7.36 13.99 1.41
CA ARG A 8 -6.37 13.14 2.07
C ARG A 8 -5.30 14.09 2.58
N ASN A 9 -5.20 14.24 3.91
CA ASN A 9 -4.10 14.95 4.55
C ASN A 9 -2.78 14.56 3.87
N THR A 10 -2.15 15.55 3.22
CA THR A 10 -1.01 15.33 2.33
C THR A 10 0.20 14.86 3.12
N GLY A 11 0.76 13.70 2.77
CA GLY A 11 2.06 13.23 3.28
C GLY A 11 2.05 11.96 4.12
N TYR A 12 0.90 11.32 4.36
CA TYR A 12 0.88 10.02 5.03
C TYR A 12 -0.19 9.06 4.47
N THR A 13 0.05 7.77 4.68
CA THR A 13 -0.86 6.69 4.29
C THR A 13 -1.56 6.14 5.51
N VAL A 14 -2.88 6.00 5.45
CA VAL A 14 -3.68 5.37 6.52
C VAL A 14 -3.82 3.88 6.22
N MET A 15 -3.45 3.04 7.18
CA MET A 15 -3.66 1.59 7.14
C MET A 15 -4.44 1.14 8.39
N SER A 16 -5.35 0.18 8.21
CA SER A 16 -6.06 -0.44 9.35
C SER A 16 -5.10 -1.19 10.30
N ASN A 17 -5.31 -0.99 11.59
CA ASN A 17 -4.60 -1.71 12.66
C ASN A 17 -4.78 -3.23 12.62
N HIS A 18 -5.84 -3.72 11.98
CA HIS A 18 -6.04 -5.16 11.77
C HIS A 18 -4.84 -5.79 11.08
N HIS A 19 -4.34 -5.16 10.01
CA HIS A 19 -3.18 -5.67 9.26
C HIS A 19 -1.91 -5.64 10.10
N LEU A 20 -1.69 -4.57 10.88
CA LEU A 20 -0.52 -4.45 11.75
C LEU A 20 -0.52 -5.51 12.87
N ARG A 21 -1.70 -5.80 13.44
CA ARG A 21 -1.87 -6.76 14.54
C ARG A 21 -1.99 -8.22 14.08
N ASN A 22 -2.25 -8.47 12.80
CA ASN A 22 -2.35 -9.83 12.27
C ASN A 22 -0.99 -10.54 12.37
N ARG A 23 -0.95 -11.68 13.08
CA ARG A 23 0.25 -12.52 13.26
C ARG A 23 0.56 -13.41 12.06
N GLU A 24 -0.42 -13.69 11.22
CA GLU A 24 -0.27 -14.48 9.99
C GLU A 24 0.41 -13.66 8.88
N LEU A 25 0.37 -12.34 8.98
CA LEU A 25 1.07 -11.45 8.06
C LEU A 25 2.52 -11.25 8.49
N THR A 26 3.44 -11.53 7.56
CA THR A 26 4.86 -11.21 7.74
C THR A 26 5.09 -9.69 7.76
N LEU A 27 6.19 -9.25 8.38
CA LEU A 27 6.60 -7.84 8.32
C LEU A 27 6.80 -7.35 6.88
N LYS A 28 7.33 -8.21 5.99
CA LYS A 28 7.46 -7.92 4.56
C LYS A 28 6.10 -7.67 3.90
N ALA A 29 5.11 -8.53 4.17
CA ALA A 29 3.76 -8.36 3.63
C ALA A 29 3.09 -7.07 4.14
N LYS A 30 3.27 -6.73 5.43
CA LYS A 30 2.78 -5.47 6.01
C LYS A 30 3.46 -4.25 5.38
N GLY A 31 4.78 -4.32 5.16
CA GLY A 31 5.55 -3.28 4.48
C GLY A 31 5.12 -3.07 3.03
N LEU A 32 4.92 -4.15 2.28
CA LEU A 32 4.40 -4.09 0.91
C LEU A 32 3.01 -3.46 0.89
N LEU A 33 2.12 -3.85 1.81
CA LEU A 33 0.78 -3.27 1.90
C LEU A 33 0.85 -1.75 2.18
N SER A 34 1.73 -1.29 3.08
CA SER A 34 1.89 0.15 3.32
C SER A 34 2.42 0.89 2.09
N GLN A 35 3.33 0.25 1.35
CA GLN A 35 3.85 0.82 0.11
C GLN A 35 2.73 0.90 -0.93
N MET A 36 1.98 -0.18 -1.14
CA MET A 36 0.85 -0.21 -2.09
C MET A 36 -0.19 0.87 -1.81
N LEU A 37 -0.53 1.10 -0.53
CA LEU A 37 -1.48 2.14 -0.15
C LEU A 37 -0.97 3.58 -0.34
N SER A 38 0.35 3.76 -0.48
CA SER A 38 1.00 5.06 -0.71
C SER A 38 1.16 5.40 -2.20
N LEU A 39 0.95 4.43 -3.09
CA LEU A 39 1.12 4.60 -4.53
C LEU A 39 -0.06 5.37 -5.13
N PRO A 40 0.16 6.07 -6.25
CA PRO A 40 -0.91 6.79 -6.92
C PRO A 40 -1.92 5.81 -7.55
N GLU A 41 -3.11 6.31 -7.89
CA GLU A 41 -4.20 5.48 -8.43
C GLU A 41 -3.91 4.93 -9.83
N ASP A 42 -3.04 5.59 -10.59
CA ASP A 42 -2.57 5.19 -11.92
C ASP A 42 -1.37 4.21 -11.87
N TRP A 43 -0.97 3.77 -10.68
CA TRP A 43 0.13 2.82 -10.54
C TRP A 43 -0.22 1.43 -11.09
N ASP A 44 0.77 0.74 -11.66
CA ASP A 44 0.64 -0.64 -12.13
C ASP A 44 0.67 -1.63 -10.96
N TYR A 45 -0.52 -2.08 -10.53
CA TYR A 45 -0.70 -3.10 -9.49
C TYR A 45 -0.60 -4.54 -10.01
N THR A 46 -0.14 -4.77 -11.23
CA THR A 46 0.16 -6.12 -11.69
C THR A 46 1.33 -6.73 -10.91
N LEU A 47 1.46 -8.06 -10.98
CA LEU A 47 2.61 -8.75 -10.39
C LEU A 47 3.95 -8.19 -10.92
N ALA A 48 4.02 -7.81 -12.19
CA ALA A 48 5.20 -7.20 -12.78
C ALA A 48 5.50 -5.84 -12.14
N GLY A 49 4.49 -4.95 -12.06
CA GLY A 49 4.63 -3.64 -11.43
C GLY A 49 5.03 -3.72 -9.94
N LEU A 50 4.39 -4.62 -9.18
CA LEU A 50 4.73 -4.84 -7.76
C LEU A 50 6.10 -5.50 -7.56
N SER A 51 6.53 -6.37 -8.48
CA SER A 51 7.86 -6.98 -8.44
C SER A 51 8.99 -5.95 -8.57
N HIS A 52 8.73 -4.85 -9.28
CA HIS A 52 9.71 -3.76 -9.42
C HIS A 52 9.88 -2.95 -8.14
N ILE A 53 8.86 -2.89 -7.29
CA ILE A 53 8.92 -2.24 -5.97
C ILE A 53 9.66 -3.14 -5.00
N ASN A 54 9.36 -4.43 -5.00
CA ASN A 54 9.94 -5.41 -4.08
C ASN A 54 11.27 -5.98 -4.62
N ARG A 55 12.23 -5.09 -4.92
CA ARG A 55 13.60 -5.45 -5.35
C ARG A 55 14.53 -5.84 -4.20
N GLU A 56 14.01 -5.99 -2.99
CA GLU A 56 14.79 -6.63 -1.93
C GLU A 56 15.15 -8.04 -2.42
N LYS A 57 16.43 -8.26 -2.69
CA LYS A 57 16.95 -9.59 -3.06
C LYS A 57 16.40 -10.60 -2.04
N ILE A 58 15.77 -11.65 -2.55
CA ILE A 58 15.52 -12.88 -1.78
C ILE A 58 16.86 -13.37 -1.24
#